data_AF-A0A9X2MP80-F1
#
_entry.id   AF-A0A9X2MP80-F1
#
_cell.length_a   1.000
_cell.length_b   1.000
_cell.length_c   1.000
_cell.angle_alpha   90.00
_cell.angle_beta   90.00
_cell.angle_gamma   90.00
#
_symmetry.space_group_name_H-M   'P 1'
#
loop_
_entity.id
_entity.type
_entity.pdbx_description
1 polymer ?
#
loop_
_entity_poly.entity_id
_entity_poly.type
_entity_poly.pdbx_seq_one_letter_code
_entity_poly.pdbx_strand_id
1 'polypeptide(L)'
;MPSSGSSLAAEAYTKAAFAAVVDAIIPLELWMAGAFPNDWYEFVIKQIDHSQFVSYGSGAQAGGEALSLTTAKLLDIGAQELLRRGLMIMPMNNGPFVGGGLFARLSRIDRLRTIAILNQVAVPTGLLPPPYRNNPGLVQTMMDSLFQLTMFGYDSEWAGYGTTRLLPPDEQRVEFFPPAWRQIGYPGPSFGYRALRGCYFVPPSAEGRNGDA
;
A
#
# COMPACT_ATOMS: atom_id res chain seq x y z
N MET A 1 -11.32 -4.85 29.28
CA MET A 1 -11.29 -5.54 27.99
C MET A 1 -11.82 -4.59 26.93
N PRO A 2 -11.04 -4.18 25.92
CA PRO A 2 -11.61 -3.39 24.83
C PRO A 2 -12.62 -4.25 24.08
N SER A 3 -13.80 -3.69 23.80
CA SER A 3 -14.87 -4.39 23.10
C SER A 3 -14.41 -4.76 21.68
N SER A 4 -14.54 -6.04 21.29
CA SER A 4 -14.07 -6.54 19.99
C SER A 4 -14.60 -5.75 18.79
N GLY A 5 -15.74 -5.07 18.93
CA GLY A 5 -16.30 -4.18 17.91
C GLY A 5 -15.48 -2.89 17.67
N SER A 6 -14.81 -2.35 18.68
CA SER A 6 -13.97 -1.15 18.54
C SER A 6 -12.69 -1.44 17.74
N SER A 7 -12.17 -2.67 17.84
CA SER A 7 -10.96 -3.10 17.13
C SER A 7 -11.22 -3.29 15.64
N LEU A 8 -12.36 -3.91 15.28
CA LEU A 8 -12.73 -4.16 13.88
C LEU A 8 -13.03 -2.86 13.13
N ALA A 9 -13.70 -1.91 13.79
CA ALA A 9 -13.96 -0.60 13.20
C ALA A 9 -12.67 0.19 12.93
N ALA A 10 -11.71 0.15 13.88
CA ALA A 10 -10.40 0.79 13.71
C ALA A 10 -9.57 0.14 12.58
N GLU A 11 -9.65 -1.19 12.45
CA GLU A 11 -9.00 -1.91 11.37
C GLU A 11 -9.60 -1.53 10.00
N ALA A 12 -10.93 -1.55 9.87
CA ALA A 12 -11.60 -1.16 8.62
C ALA A 12 -11.30 0.28 8.23
N TYR A 13 -11.33 1.20 9.20
CA TYR A 13 -10.94 2.60 9.02
C TYR A 13 -9.50 2.73 8.50
N THR A 14 -8.56 2.02 9.12
CA THR A 14 -7.14 2.05 8.72
C THR A 14 -6.97 1.51 7.30
N LYS A 15 -7.56 0.35 6.99
CA LYS A 15 -7.52 -0.23 5.64
C LYS A 15 -8.09 0.72 4.58
N ALA A 16 -9.22 1.35 4.85
CA ALA A 16 -9.84 2.29 3.92
C ALA A 16 -8.97 3.53 3.67
N ALA A 17 -8.33 4.07 4.71
CA ALA A 17 -7.41 5.20 4.57
C ALA A 17 -6.19 4.84 3.71
N PHE A 18 -5.57 3.67 3.95
CA PHE A 18 -4.41 3.22 3.18
C PHE A 18 -4.77 2.79 1.75
N ALA A 19 -5.93 2.18 1.53
CA ALA A 19 -6.45 1.92 0.20
C ALA A 19 -6.58 3.23 -0.60
N ALA A 20 -7.06 4.30 0.06
CA ALA A 20 -7.10 5.64 -0.53
C ALA A 20 -5.70 6.26 -0.72
N VAL A 21 -4.70 5.93 0.09
CA VAL A 21 -3.31 6.36 -0.18
C VAL A 21 -2.78 5.71 -1.46
N VAL A 22 -2.92 4.39 -1.56
CA VAL A 22 -2.43 3.60 -2.70
C VAL A 22 -3.10 4.03 -4.00
N ASP A 23 -4.42 4.23 -3.99
CA ASP A 23 -5.16 4.74 -5.15
C ASP A 23 -4.68 6.14 -5.56
N ALA A 24 -4.36 7.02 -4.60
CA ALA A 24 -3.86 8.35 -4.93
C ALA A 24 -2.50 8.29 -5.63
N ILE A 25 -1.56 7.52 -5.08
CA ILE A 25 -0.17 7.47 -5.53
C ILE A 25 0.00 6.75 -6.86
N ILE A 26 -0.60 5.56 -7.04
CA ILE A 26 -0.29 4.75 -8.22
C ILE A 26 -0.96 5.34 -9.47
N PRO A 27 -0.22 5.69 -10.55
CA PRO A 27 -0.74 6.33 -11.77
C PRO A 27 -2.02 5.69 -12.35
N LEU A 28 -2.92 6.50 -12.92
CA LEU A 28 -4.24 6.05 -13.42
C LEU A 28 -4.10 5.13 -14.62
N GLU A 29 -3.07 5.37 -15.43
CA GLU A 29 -2.74 4.61 -16.63
C GLU A 29 -2.54 3.13 -16.31
N LEU A 30 -2.03 2.84 -15.11
CA LEU A 30 -1.81 1.49 -14.61
C LEU A 30 -3.11 0.81 -14.17
N TRP A 31 -4.13 1.59 -13.77
CA TRP A 31 -5.47 1.08 -13.42
C TRP A 31 -6.22 0.59 -14.66
N MET A 32 -6.11 1.33 -15.77
CA MET A 32 -6.80 1.00 -17.02
C MET A 32 -6.26 -0.28 -17.68
N ALA A 33 -5.07 -0.73 -17.29
CA ALA A 33 -4.49 -2.00 -17.72
C ALA A 33 -5.06 -3.24 -16.97
N GLY A 34 -6.11 -3.07 -16.14
CA GLY A 34 -6.83 -4.18 -15.50
C GLY A 34 -6.05 -4.92 -14.40
N ALA A 35 -5.04 -4.26 -13.85
CA ALA A 35 -3.94 -4.90 -13.14
C ALA A 35 -3.86 -4.56 -11.64
N PHE A 36 -4.95 -4.06 -11.04
CA PHE A 36 -4.88 -3.49 -9.69
C PHE A 36 -5.48 -4.37 -8.60
N PRO A 37 -4.68 -5.19 -7.89
CA PRO A 37 -5.12 -5.85 -6.68
C PRO A 37 -5.58 -4.82 -5.65
N ASN A 38 -6.80 -5.03 -5.15
CA ASN A 38 -7.42 -4.20 -4.13
C ASN A 38 -6.61 -4.16 -2.82
N ASP A 39 -5.65 -5.07 -2.61
CA ASP A 39 -5.05 -5.33 -1.31
C ASP A 39 -3.62 -4.78 -1.15
N TRP A 40 -3.09 -3.98 -2.09
CA TRP A 40 -1.72 -3.44 -1.97
C TRP A 40 -1.48 -2.59 -0.72
N TYR A 41 -2.54 -1.99 -0.20
CA TYR A 41 -2.49 -1.26 1.06
C TYR A 41 -2.03 -2.16 2.23
N GLU A 42 -2.24 -3.48 2.17
CA GLU A 42 -1.78 -4.43 3.18
C GLU A 42 -0.25 -4.46 3.27
N PHE A 43 0.45 -4.34 2.14
CA PHE A 43 1.90 -4.24 2.13
C PHE A 43 2.36 -2.99 2.89
N VAL A 44 1.77 -1.83 2.59
CA VAL A 44 2.14 -0.57 3.22
C VAL A 44 1.87 -0.59 4.72
N ILE A 45 0.69 -1.07 5.14
CA ILE A 45 0.34 -1.24 6.56
C ILE A 45 1.34 -2.17 7.25
N LYS A 46 1.59 -3.36 6.67
CA LYS A 46 2.53 -4.34 7.24
C LYS A 46 3.92 -3.73 7.42
N GLN A 47 4.44 -3.03 6.41
CA GLN A 47 5.76 -2.42 6.48
C GLN A 47 5.81 -1.34 7.56
N ILE A 48 4.82 -0.44 7.63
CA ILE A 48 4.79 0.62 8.64
C ILE A 48 4.70 0.05 10.05
N ASP A 49 3.80 -0.90 10.29
CA ASP A 49 3.59 -1.45 11.64
C ASP A 49 4.75 -2.34 12.12
N HIS A 50 5.56 -2.87 11.18
CA HIS A 50 6.75 -3.67 11.49
C HIS A 50 8.07 -2.90 11.27
N SER A 51 8.00 -1.61 10.91
CA SER A 51 9.19 -0.78 10.64
C SER A 51 9.85 -0.23 11.90
N GLN A 52 11.11 0.15 11.78
CA GLN A 52 11.91 0.77 12.84
C GLN A 52 11.54 2.25 13.15
N PHE A 53 10.47 2.80 12.55
CA PHE A 53 10.07 4.20 12.81
C PHE A 53 9.66 4.47 14.27
N VAL A 54 9.40 3.42 15.05
CA VAL A 54 9.15 3.52 16.49
C VAL A 54 10.46 3.43 17.25
N SER A 55 11.01 4.59 17.61
CA SER A 55 12.22 4.66 18.45
C SER A 55 11.98 3.91 19.77
N TYR A 56 12.83 2.92 20.05
CA TYR A 56 12.95 2.24 21.34
C TYR A 56 13.20 3.32 22.41
N GLY A 57 12.23 3.59 23.28
CA GLY A 57 12.31 4.63 24.32
C GLY A 57 11.30 5.78 24.19
N SER A 58 10.61 5.91 23.05
CA SER A 58 9.30 6.59 23.07
C SER A 58 8.32 5.65 23.78
N GLY A 59 7.55 6.11 24.77
CA GLY A 59 6.60 5.29 25.54
C GLY A 59 5.49 4.59 24.74
N ALA A 60 5.62 4.50 23.41
CA ALA A 60 4.73 3.87 22.46
C ALA A 60 4.75 2.32 22.49
N GLN A 61 5.80 1.69 23.05
CA GLN A 61 5.90 0.22 23.04
C GLN A 61 5.13 -0.49 24.18
N ALA A 62 4.52 0.24 25.12
CA ALA A 62 3.69 -0.36 26.17
C ALA A 62 2.20 -0.02 25.95
N GLY A 63 1.61 -0.56 24.88
CA GLY A 63 0.16 -0.42 24.59
C GLY A 63 -0.24 0.75 23.68
N GLY A 64 0.69 1.28 22.87
CA GLY A 64 0.38 2.32 21.87
C GLY A 64 -0.46 1.81 20.70
N GLU A 65 -1.25 2.69 20.09
CA GLU A 65 -1.95 2.43 18.83
C GLU A 65 -0.96 2.10 17.70
N ALA A 66 -1.36 1.22 16.77
CA ALA A 66 -0.56 0.89 15.59
C ALA A 66 -0.15 2.15 14.81
N LEU A 67 1.06 2.16 14.27
CA LEU A 67 1.57 3.32 13.54
C LEU A 67 0.72 3.57 12.28
N SER A 68 0.21 2.53 11.65
CA SER A 68 -0.79 2.61 10.58
C SER A 68 -2.04 3.38 11.02
N LEU A 69 -2.65 3.02 12.17
CA LEU A 69 -3.83 3.70 12.69
C LEU A 69 -3.58 5.19 12.98
N THR A 70 -2.46 5.52 13.62
CA THR A 70 -2.11 6.93 13.91
C THR A 70 -1.79 7.71 12.62
N THR A 71 -1.26 7.04 11.60
CA THR A 71 -1.05 7.62 10.26
C THR A 71 -2.36 7.88 9.53
N ALA A 72 -3.35 6.99 9.64
CA ALA A 72 -4.68 7.20 9.10
C ALA A 72 -5.33 8.47 9.71
N LYS A 73 -5.20 8.65 11.03
CA LYS A 73 -5.64 9.88 11.72
C LYS A 73 -4.87 11.12 11.28
N LEU A 74 -3.56 11.01 11.05
CA LEU A 74 -2.74 12.10 10.49
C LEU A 74 -3.24 12.54 9.10
N LEU A 75 -3.59 11.58 8.24
CA LEU A 75 -4.14 11.85 6.91
C LEU A 75 -5.48 12.60 7.00
N ASP A 76 -6.35 12.22 7.93
CA ASP A 76 -7.62 12.93 8.16
C ASP A 76 -7.42 14.37 8.65
N ILE A 77 -6.42 14.63 9.48
CA ILE A 77 -6.06 16.01 9.89
C ILE A 77 -5.55 16.80 8.70
N GLY A 78 -4.73 16.19 7.84
CA GLY A 78 -4.30 16.83 6.58
C GLY A 78 -5.50 17.18 5.68
N ALA A 79 -6.46 16.26 5.57
CA ALA A 79 -7.67 16.47 4.78
C ALA A 79 -8.55 17.58 5.37
N GLN A 80 -8.65 17.63 6.70
CA GLN A 80 -9.33 18.71 7.41
C GLN A 80 -8.67 20.07 7.14
N GLU A 81 -7.34 20.13 7.09
CA GLU A 81 -6.63 21.38 6.77
C GLU A 81 -6.84 21.80 5.31
N LEU A 82 -6.87 20.86 4.36
CA LEU A 82 -7.23 21.12 2.97
C LEU A 82 -8.64 21.75 2.86
N LEU A 83 -9.61 21.16 3.56
CA LEU A 83 -10.99 21.66 3.67
C LEU A 83 -11.05 23.05 4.29
N ARG A 84 -10.38 23.25 5.43
CA ARG A 84 -10.37 24.52 6.17
C ARG A 84 -9.80 25.66 5.34
N ARG A 85 -8.83 25.38 4.47
CA ARG A 85 -8.23 26.36 3.55
C ARG A 85 -9.04 26.60 2.28
N GLY A 86 -10.13 25.87 2.05
CA GLY A 86 -10.90 25.97 0.81
C GLY A 86 -10.11 25.55 -0.43
N LEU A 87 -9.14 24.64 -0.27
CA LEU A 87 -8.23 24.25 -1.34
C LEU A 87 -8.71 23.04 -2.15
N MET A 88 -9.86 22.44 -1.84
CA MET A 88 -10.37 21.31 -2.62
C MET A 88 -10.66 21.70 -4.07
N ILE A 89 -10.28 20.83 -5.01
CA ILE A 89 -10.61 21.02 -6.44
C ILE A 89 -11.95 20.38 -6.74
N MET A 90 -12.18 19.20 -6.18
CA MET A 90 -13.37 18.40 -6.44
C MET A 90 -14.22 18.32 -5.17
N PRO A 91 -15.56 18.19 -5.32
CA PRO A 91 -16.41 17.93 -4.17
C PRO A 91 -16.01 16.60 -3.51
N MET A 92 -16.24 16.51 -2.19
CA MET A 92 -16.11 15.24 -1.49
C MET A 92 -17.02 14.21 -2.14
N ASN A 93 -16.48 13.01 -2.32
CA ASN A 93 -17.23 11.87 -2.83
C ASN A 93 -17.20 10.80 -1.75
N ASN A 94 -18.32 10.10 -1.55
CA ASN A 94 -18.32 8.88 -0.75
C ASN A 94 -17.69 7.75 -1.59
N GLY A 95 -16.44 7.93 -2.02
CA GLY A 95 -15.71 7.07 -2.94
C GLY A 95 -15.64 5.60 -2.49
N PRO A 96 -14.90 4.75 -3.20
CA PRO A 96 -14.98 3.29 -3.00
C PRO A 96 -14.51 2.81 -1.61
N PHE A 97 -13.89 3.68 -0.81
CA PHE A 97 -13.27 3.37 0.47
C PHE A 97 -14.26 3.50 1.65
N VAL A 98 -15.25 2.61 1.69
CA VAL A 98 -16.25 2.57 2.77
C VAL A 98 -15.60 2.34 4.13
N GLY A 99 -16.05 3.08 5.15
CA GLY A 99 -15.51 3.00 6.52
C GLY A 99 -14.28 3.88 6.76
N GLY A 100 -13.76 4.55 5.73
CA GLY A 100 -12.67 5.52 5.85
C GLY A 100 -13.11 6.89 6.38
N GLY A 101 -12.11 7.68 6.79
CA GLY A 101 -12.30 9.05 7.29
C GLY A 101 -12.40 10.12 6.20
N LEU A 102 -12.13 11.36 6.58
CA LEU A 102 -12.15 12.53 5.69
C LEU A 102 -11.22 12.33 4.48
N PHE A 103 -10.01 11.84 4.71
CA PHE A 103 -9.03 11.63 3.65
C PHE A 103 -9.53 10.65 2.58
N ALA A 104 -10.15 9.55 3.01
CA ALA A 104 -10.66 8.52 2.11
C ALA A 104 -11.82 9.01 1.22
N ARG A 105 -12.52 10.08 1.63
CA ARG A 105 -13.65 10.71 0.90
C ARG A 105 -13.21 11.81 -0.07
N LEU A 106 -11.91 12.15 -0.08
CA LEU A 106 -11.37 13.10 -1.02
C LEU A 106 -11.24 12.49 -2.42
N SER A 107 -11.35 13.35 -3.43
CA SER A 107 -10.98 12.98 -4.79
C SER A 107 -9.51 12.54 -4.87
N ARG A 108 -9.14 11.80 -5.90
CA ARG A 108 -7.77 11.32 -6.09
C ARG A 108 -6.73 12.45 -6.05
N ILE A 109 -7.02 13.55 -6.74
CA ILE A 109 -6.13 14.73 -6.75
C ILE A 109 -6.07 15.42 -5.38
N ASP A 110 -7.19 15.53 -4.67
CA ASP A 110 -7.22 16.16 -3.35
C ASP A 110 -6.53 15.31 -2.28
N ARG A 111 -6.49 13.98 -2.45
CA ARG A 111 -5.65 13.09 -1.62
C ARG A 111 -4.16 13.34 -1.82
N LEU A 112 -3.70 13.46 -3.07
CA LEU A 112 -2.31 13.84 -3.36
C LEU A 112 -1.96 15.22 -2.78
N ARG A 113 -2.88 16.20 -2.90
CA ARG A 113 -2.68 17.53 -2.31
C ARG A 113 -2.66 17.50 -0.79
N THR A 114 -3.44 16.63 -0.16
CA THR A 114 -3.39 16.41 1.29
C THR A 114 -2.03 15.87 1.72
N ILE A 115 -1.50 14.86 1.01
CA ILE A 115 -0.16 14.32 1.24
C ILE A 115 0.90 15.42 1.07
N ALA A 116 0.77 16.28 0.05
CA ALA A 116 1.68 17.40 -0.17
C ALA A 116 1.62 18.44 0.97
N ILE A 117 0.44 18.78 1.49
CA ILE A 117 0.27 19.68 2.66
C ILE A 117 0.97 19.10 3.89
N LEU A 118 0.81 17.80 4.14
CA LEU A 118 1.46 17.12 5.25
C LEU A 118 2.98 17.08 5.07
N ASN A 119 3.47 16.80 3.85
CA ASN A 119 4.91 16.75 3.57
C ASN A 119 5.58 18.13 3.69
N GLN A 120 4.85 19.20 3.37
CA GLN A 120 5.30 20.58 3.61
C GLN A 120 5.15 21.00 5.08
N VAL A 121 4.65 20.12 5.95
CA VAL A 121 4.31 20.40 7.34
C VAL A 121 3.43 21.64 7.47
N ALA A 122 2.56 21.84 6.48
CA ALA A 122 1.64 22.95 6.43
C ALA A 122 0.38 22.63 7.26
N VAL A 123 0.57 22.09 8.46
CA VAL A 123 -0.49 21.75 9.44
C VAL A 123 -0.02 22.12 10.85
N PRO A 124 -0.91 22.46 11.78
CA PRO A 124 -0.53 22.75 13.17
C PRO A 124 0.03 21.50 13.87
N THR A 125 1.37 21.41 14.04
CA THR A 125 2.05 20.21 14.57
C THR A 125 1.65 19.84 16.00
N GLY A 126 1.19 20.82 16.80
CA GLY A 126 0.72 20.59 18.17
C GLY A 126 -0.59 19.82 18.26
N LEU A 127 -1.39 19.79 17.19
CA LEU A 127 -2.68 19.10 17.13
C LEU A 127 -2.58 17.69 16.55
N LEU A 128 -1.39 17.28 16.09
CA LEU A 128 -1.20 15.96 15.50
C LEU A 128 -1.28 14.85 16.58
N PRO A 129 -1.71 13.64 16.21
CA PRO A 129 -1.68 12.50 17.10
C PRO A 129 -0.22 12.11 17.42
N PRO A 130 0.07 11.54 18.59
CA PRO A 130 1.33 10.83 18.79
C PRO A 130 1.48 9.72 17.73
N PRO A 131 2.69 9.44 17.23
CA PRO A 131 3.98 10.05 17.55
C PRO A 131 4.32 11.35 16.77
N TYR A 132 3.41 11.84 15.93
CA TYR A 132 3.63 12.99 15.04
C TYR A 132 3.57 14.36 15.73
N ARG A 133 2.98 14.42 16.92
CA ARG A 133 2.83 15.66 17.68
C ARG A 133 4.18 16.36 17.87
N ASN A 134 4.26 17.61 17.41
CA ASN A 134 5.48 18.44 17.46
C ASN A 134 6.72 17.77 16.83
N ASN A 135 6.51 16.82 15.91
CA ASN A 135 7.59 16.10 15.24
C ASN A 135 7.44 16.23 13.71
N PRO A 136 7.78 17.41 13.15
CA PRO A 136 7.65 17.66 11.71
C PRO A 136 8.50 16.72 10.87
N GLY A 137 9.68 16.33 11.37
CA GLY A 137 10.55 15.37 10.69
C GLY A 137 9.91 13.99 10.54
N LEU A 138 9.21 13.50 11.57
CA LEU A 138 8.49 12.24 11.47
C LEU A 138 7.29 12.31 10.51
N VAL A 139 6.60 13.44 10.44
CA VAL A 139 5.52 13.66 9.46
C VAL A 139 6.08 13.56 8.04
N GLN A 140 7.18 14.26 7.74
CA GLN A 140 7.83 14.21 6.43
C GLN A 140 8.29 12.81 6.08
N THR A 141 9.04 12.17 6.97
CA THR A 141 9.50 10.79 6.81
C THR A 141 8.33 9.84 6.54
N MET A 142 7.19 10.01 7.22
CA MET A 142 6.02 9.18 6.97
C MET A 142 5.39 9.46 5.59
N MET A 143 5.26 10.72 5.17
CA MET A 143 4.72 11.03 3.83
C MET A 143 5.60 10.47 2.72
N ASP A 144 6.92 10.61 2.86
CA ASP A 144 7.89 10.02 1.93
C ASP A 144 7.82 8.48 1.95
N SER A 145 7.67 7.88 3.14
CA SER A 145 7.53 6.43 3.29
C SER A 145 6.24 5.91 2.65
N LEU A 146 5.11 6.61 2.78
CA LEU A 146 3.87 6.21 2.11
C LEU A 146 4.05 6.15 0.59
N PHE A 147 4.72 7.15 0.02
CA PHE A 147 5.06 7.16 -1.41
C PHE A 147 5.97 5.99 -1.79
N GLN A 148 7.11 5.87 -1.11
CA GLN A 148 8.12 4.86 -1.40
C GLN A 148 7.60 3.44 -1.22
N LEU A 149 6.92 3.14 -0.11
CA LEU A 149 6.39 1.81 0.17
C LEU A 149 5.28 1.41 -0.81
N THR A 150 4.46 2.38 -1.23
CA THR A 150 3.43 2.14 -2.25
C THR A 150 4.09 1.77 -3.59
N MET A 151 5.11 2.51 -4.01
CA MET A 151 5.87 2.19 -5.23
C MET A 151 6.63 0.87 -5.10
N PHE A 152 7.26 0.58 -3.97
CA PHE A 152 7.93 -0.70 -3.73
C PHE A 152 6.96 -1.87 -3.79
N GLY A 153 5.78 -1.78 -3.16
CA GLY A 153 4.78 -2.85 -3.23
C GLY A 153 4.27 -3.08 -4.66
N TYR A 154 4.21 -2.02 -5.47
CA TYR A 154 3.86 -2.10 -6.88
C TYR A 154 4.98 -2.74 -7.72
N ASP A 155 6.21 -2.23 -7.62
CA ASP A 155 7.35 -2.66 -8.43
C ASP A 155 7.94 -4.01 -8.01
N SER A 156 7.77 -4.42 -6.74
CA SER A 156 8.32 -5.69 -6.24
C SER A 156 7.47 -6.90 -6.59
N GLU A 157 6.39 -6.71 -7.35
CA GLU A 157 5.46 -7.78 -7.71
C GLU A 157 4.87 -8.49 -6.50
N TRP A 158 4.79 -7.80 -5.36
CA TRP A 158 4.39 -8.38 -4.08
C TRP A 158 3.03 -9.10 -4.15
N ALA A 159 2.11 -8.60 -4.97
CA ALA A 159 0.83 -9.24 -5.21
C ALA A 159 0.93 -10.63 -5.88
N GLY A 160 2.01 -10.92 -6.61
CA GLY A 160 2.26 -12.21 -7.26
C GLY A 160 2.46 -13.36 -6.28
N TYR A 161 2.81 -13.08 -5.03
CA TYR A 161 2.92 -14.08 -3.97
C TYR A 161 1.55 -14.59 -3.47
N GLY A 162 0.45 -13.97 -3.89
CA GLY A 162 -0.89 -14.47 -3.61
C GLY A 162 -1.18 -14.63 -2.12
N THR A 163 -1.58 -15.82 -1.70
CA THR A 163 -1.91 -16.11 -0.30
C THR A 163 -0.68 -16.12 0.61
N THR A 164 0.52 -16.34 0.07
CA THR A 164 1.77 -16.37 0.86
C THR A 164 2.40 -14.99 1.04
N ARG A 165 1.86 -13.93 0.42
CA ARG A 165 2.46 -12.56 0.40
C ARG A 165 2.70 -11.93 1.78
N LEU A 166 1.96 -12.38 2.79
CA LEU A 166 2.10 -11.92 4.19
C LEU A 166 2.96 -12.85 5.05
N LEU A 167 3.42 -13.99 4.56
CA LEU A 167 4.30 -14.91 5.27
C LEU A 167 5.75 -14.41 5.34
N PRO A 168 6.61 -15.01 6.19
CA PRO A 168 8.05 -14.77 6.18
C PRO A 168 8.71 -15.06 4.81
N PRO A 169 9.85 -14.43 4.47
CA PRO A 169 10.46 -14.55 3.15
C PRO A 169 10.80 -15.99 2.70
N ASP A 170 11.13 -16.88 3.63
CA ASP A 170 11.43 -18.29 3.38
C ASP A 170 10.18 -19.13 3.03
N GLU A 171 9.00 -18.65 3.42
CA GLU A 171 7.70 -19.28 3.15
C GLU A 171 6.96 -18.66 1.96
N GLN A 172 7.41 -17.51 1.44
CA GLN A 172 6.80 -16.86 0.28
C GLN A 172 7.00 -17.67 -1.02
N ARG A 173 5.93 -17.84 -1.80
CA ARG A 173 5.92 -18.53 -3.09
C ARG A 173 5.14 -17.72 -4.12
N VAL A 174 5.68 -17.57 -5.32
CA VAL A 174 4.95 -16.91 -6.42
C VAL A 174 3.81 -17.85 -6.84
N GLU A 175 2.57 -17.42 -6.61
CA GLU A 175 1.36 -18.18 -6.91
C GLU A 175 0.68 -17.73 -8.19
N PHE A 176 0.86 -16.46 -8.55
CA PHE A 176 0.22 -15.84 -9.71
C PHE A 176 1.24 -15.18 -10.62
N PHE A 177 0.89 -15.09 -11.89
CA PHE A 177 1.67 -14.34 -12.86
C PHE A 177 1.52 -12.84 -12.58
N PRO A 178 2.61 -12.15 -12.18
CA PRO A 178 2.53 -10.76 -11.71
C PRO A 178 1.86 -9.83 -12.73
N PRO A 179 1.08 -8.84 -12.27
CA PRO A 179 0.43 -7.90 -13.18
C PRO A 179 1.42 -7.14 -14.07
N ALA A 180 2.56 -6.71 -13.52
CA ALA A 180 3.63 -6.05 -14.27
C ALA A 180 4.18 -6.93 -15.40
N TRP A 181 4.37 -8.23 -15.17
CA TRP A 181 4.83 -9.17 -16.21
C TRP A 181 3.84 -9.24 -17.37
N ARG A 182 2.52 -9.23 -17.09
CA ARG A 182 1.50 -9.20 -18.16
C ARG A 182 1.54 -7.89 -18.92
N GLN A 183 1.69 -6.78 -18.22
CA GLN A 183 1.74 -5.44 -18.83
C GLN A 183 2.88 -5.31 -19.84
N ILE A 184 4.05 -5.88 -19.54
CA ILE A 184 5.22 -5.83 -20.43
C ILE A 184 5.30 -7.00 -21.43
N GLY A 185 4.31 -7.91 -21.43
CA GLY A 185 4.33 -9.09 -22.29
C GLY A 185 5.50 -10.05 -22.00
N TYR A 186 5.97 -10.11 -20.74
CA TYR A 186 7.05 -10.99 -20.35
C TYR A 186 6.62 -12.44 -20.57
N PRO A 187 7.37 -13.28 -21.32
CA PRO A 187 6.97 -14.65 -21.63
C PRO A 187 7.25 -15.63 -20.48
N GLY A 188 7.77 -15.15 -19.36
CA GLY A 188 8.31 -16.00 -18.29
C GLY A 188 9.78 -16.35 -18.49
N PRO A 189 10.39 -17.04 -17.50
CA PRO A 189 11.80 -17.43 -17.57
C PRO A 189 12.08 -18.34 -18.78
N SER A 190 13.13 -18.03 -19.56
CA SER A 190 13.53 -18.87 -20.69
C SER A 190 13.99 -20.27 -20.25
N PHE A 191 13.64 -21.30 -21.04
CA PHE A 191 14.03 -22.69 -20.76
C PHE A 191 15.56 -22.91 -20.70
N GLY A 192 16.34 -22.04 -21.37
CA GLY A 192 17.81 -22.08 -21.37
C GLY A 192 18.43 -21.89 -19.98
N TYR A 193 17.69 -21.34 -19.01
CA TYR A 193 18.16 -21.21 -17.62
C TYR A 193 18.51 -22.56 -16.98
N ARG A 194 17.81 -23.63 -17.35
CA ARG A 194 18.09 -24.99 -16.85
C ARG A 194 19.38 -25.58 -17.45
N ALA A 195 19.69 -25.24 -18.70
CA ALA A 195 20.90 -25.71 -19.38
C ALA A 195 22.19 -25.16 -18.73
N LEU A 196 22.16 -23.92 -18.23
CA LEU A 196 23.30 -23.31 -17.52
C LEU A 196 23.54 -23.86 -16.11
N ARG A 197 22.55 -24.57 -15.51
CA ARG A 197 22.70 -25.23 -14.20
C ARG A 197 23.09 -26.72 -14.31
N GLY A 198 23.48 -27.19 -15.50
CA GLY A 198 23.90 -28.58 -15.71
C GLY A 198 22.75 -29.61 -15.68
N CYS A 199 21.50 -29.16 -15.70
CA CYS A 199 20.37 -30.06 -15.87
C CYS A 199 20.24 -30.43 -17.36
N TYR A 200 20.59 -31.67 -17.71
CA TYR A 200 20.40 -32.19 -19.06
C TYR A 200 18.92 -32.10 -19.46
N PHE A 201 18.70 -31.47 -20.61
CA PHE A 201 17.38 -31.27 -21.19
C PHE A 201 16.82 -32.61 -21.71
N VAL A 202 15.68 -33.04 -21.18
CA VAL A 202 14.79 -33.99 -21.87
C VAL A 202 13.62 -33.17 -22.39
N PRO A 203 13.51 -32.92 -23.71
CA PRO A 203 12.33 -32.27 -24.27
C PRO A 203 11.10 -33.13 -23.97
N PRO A 204 9.93 -32.53 -23.70
CA PRO A 204 8.69 -33.29 -23.78
C PRO A 204 8.58 -33.85 -25.20
N SER A 205 8.47 -35.16 -25.31
CA SER A 205 8.22 -35.85 -26.58
C SER A 205 7.07 -35.15 -27.29
N ALA A 206 7.25 -34.87 -28.58
CA ALA A 206 6.18 -34.39 -29.45
C ALA A 206 5.16 -35.52 -29.71
N GLU A 207 4.45 -35.97 -28.68
CA GLU A 207 3.23 -36.76 -28.83
C GLU A 207 2.06 -35.79 -28.92
N GLY A 208 1.78 -35.36 -30.15
CA GLY A 208 0.68 -34.44 -30.43
C GLY A 208 0.61 -33.97 -31.88
N ARG A 209 1.02 -34.79 -32.85
CA ARG A 209 0.68 -34.63 -34.26
C ARG A 209 0.51 -36.00 -34.89
N ASN A 210 -0.69 -36.55 -34.80
CA ASN A 210 -1.31 -37.41 -35.82
C ASN A 210 -2.76 -37.70 -35.40
N GLY A 211 -3.70 -37.18 -36.16
CA GLY A 211 -5.14 -37.37 -35.96
C GLY A 211 -5.89 -36.10 -36.30
N ASP A 212 -6.01 -35.80 -37.60
CA ASP A 212 -7.32 -35.76 -38.27
C ASP A 212 -7.12 -35.29 -39.72
N ALA A 213 -7.54 -36.19 -40.61
CA ALA A 213 -7.78 -35.94 -42.02
C ALA A 213 -9.22 -35.42 -42.21
#